data_AF-A0A166APL7-F1
#
_entry.id   AF-A0A166APL7-F1
#
_cell.length_a   1.000
_cell.length_b   1.000
_cell.length_c   1.000
_cell.angle_alpha   90.00
_cell.angle_beta   90.00
_cell.angle_gamma   90.00
#
_symmetry.space_group_name_H-M   'P 1'
#
loop_
_entity.id
_entity.type
_entity.pdbx_description
1 polymer ?
#
loop_
_entity_poly.entity_id
_entity_poly.type
_entity_poly.pdbx_seq_one_letter_code
_entity_poly.pdbx_strand_id
1 'polypeptide(L)'
;MGVPALFRWLQKKYPKIVIPVVEEVPRRITDENGVSREVPIDISQANPNRAEYDNLYLDMNAIVHPCTHPEGRPPPRTEEEMMRAIFAYTERIVAMIRPRKLLFMAVDGVAPRAKMNQQRSRRFRSAQEANEKQLLREEGKADLIARGVELKEEEEEAAWDSNQITPGTPFMSSLAAALRYWAVERLNNDPGWKDIKIIISDASVPGEEYVANQGISRDSVWLLGHQMRTLRLNLKRSRTSS
;
A
#
# COMPACT_ATOMS: atom_id res chain seq x y z
N MET A 1 5.69 -7.05 -21.38
CA MET A 1 4.62 -6.02 -21.28
C MET A 1 4.52 -5.58 -19.83
N GLY A 2 4.54 -4.29 -19.52
CA GLY A 2 4.34 -3.82 -18.15
C GLY A 2 2.89 -3.96 -17.70
N VAL A 3 2.63 -4.05 -16.39
CA VAL A 3 1.27 -4.19 -15.84
C VAL A 3 0.30 -3.10 -16.35
N PRO A 4 0.70 -1.81 -16.49
CA PRO A 4 -0.19 -0.80 -17.06
C PRO A 4 -0.63 -1.09 -18.50
N ALA A 5 0.24 -1.70 -19.31
CA ALA A 5 -0.08 -2.05 -20.69
C ALA A 5 -1.07 -3.22 -20.75
N LEU A 6 -0.87 -4.25 -19.92
CA LEU A 6 -1.80 -5.37 -19.81
C LEU A 6 -3.17 -4.91 -19.30
N PHE A 7 -3.20 -4.10 -18.24
CA PHE A 7 -4.44 -3.60 -17.67
C PHE A 7 -5.21 -2.72 -18.66
N ARG A 8 -4.52 -1.84 -19.39
CA ARG A 8 -5.12 -1.03 -20.47
C ARG A 8 -5.71 -1.91 -21.57
N TRP A 9 -5.01 -2.97 -21.98
CA TRP A 9 -5.50 -3.90 -22.97
C TRP A 9 -6.76 -4.64 -22.48
N LEU A 10 -6.75 -5.12 -21.23
CA LEU A 10 -7.88 -5.79 -20.60
C LEU A 10 -9.10 -4.87 -20.51
N GLN A 11 -8.92 -3.62 -20.07
CA GLN A 11 -10.01 -2.63 -20.02
C GLN A 11 -10.61 -2.35 -21.40
N LYS A 12 -9.76 -2.25 -22.44
CA LYS A 12 -10.22 -2.02 -23.81
C LYS A 12 -10.99 -3.23 -24.36
N LYS A 13 -10.54 -4.45 -24.05
CA LYS A 13 -11.12 -5.69 -24.60
C LYS A 13 -12.34 -6.17 -23.82
N TYR A 14 -12.36 -5.98 -22.49
CA TYR A 14 -13.41 -6.44 -21.59
C TYR A 14 -13.79 -5.32 -20.62
N PRO A 15 -14.54 -4.30 -21.07
CA PRO A 15 -14.80 -3.10 -20.25
C PRO A 15 -15.56 -3.37 -18.95
N LYS A 16 -16.33 -4.48 -18.89
CA LYS A 16 -17.13 -4.86 -17.72
C LYS A 16 -16.33 -5.47 -16.56
N ILE A 17 -15.04 -5.78 -16.74
CA ILE A 17 -14.22 -6.41 -15.68
C ILE A 17 -13.77 -5.40 -14.61
N VAL A 18 -13.82 -4.10 -14.90
CA VAL A 18 -13.43 -3.06 -13.96
C VAL A 18 -14.68 -2.40 -13.45
N ILE A 19 -14.96 -2.63 -12.16
CA ILE A 19 -16.10 -2.05 -11.45
C ILE A 19 -15.52 -1.08 -10.41
N PRO A 20 -16.02 0.16 -10.34
CA PRO A 20 -15.60 1.09 -9.30
C PRO A 20 -16.03 0.56 -7.93
N VAL A 21 -15.11 0.62 -6.97
CA VAL A 21 -15.39 0.26 -5.57
C VAL A 21 -16.11 1.42 -4.90
N VAL A 22 -17.19 1.12 -4.20
CA VAL A 22 -17.89 2.05 -3.32
C VAL A 22 -17.17 2.06 -1.98
N GLU A 23 -16.67 3.24 -1.61
CA GLU A 23 -16.00 3.48 -0.34
C GLU A 23 -16.90 4.31 0.55
N GLU A 24 -17.11 3.85 1.78
CA GLU A 24 -17.75 4.67 2.81
C GLU A 24 -16.73 5.61 3.45
N VAL A 25 -17.22 6.76 3.90
CA VAL A 25 -16.42 7.76 4.60
C VAL A 25 -16.84 7.76 6.08
N PRO A 26 -15.90 7.76 7.04
CA PRO A 26 -16.21 7.89 8.45
C PRO A 26 -17.12 9.09 8.72
N ARG A 27 -18.18 8.89 9.52
CA ARG A 27 -19.11 9.97 9.85
C ARG A 27 -18.53 10.82 10.97
N ARG A 28 -18.63 12.14 10.84
CA ARG A 28 -18.29 13.08 11.93
C ARG A 28 -19.56 13.40 12.71
N ILE A 29 -19.55 13.09 14.00
CA ILE A 29 -20.62 13.44 14.93
C ILE A 29 -20.08 14.50 15.87
N THR A 30 -20.81 15.59 16.05
CA THR A 30 -20.48 16.61 17.04
C THR A 30 -21.27 16.32 18.30
N ASP A 31 -20.56 16.08 19.40
CA ASP A 31 -21.17 15.86 20.72
C ASP A 31 -21.85 17.15 21.21
N GLU A 32 -22.71 17.03 22.23
CA GLU A 32 -23.42 18.15 22.87
C GLU A 32 -22.47 19.25 23.41
N ASN A 33 -21.19 18.91 23.64
CA ASN A 33 -20.14 19.83 24.06
C ASN A 33 -19.39 20.51 22.88
N GLY A 34 -19.85 20.36 21.64
CA GLY A 34 -19.22 20.95 20.45
C GLY A 34 -17.96 20.20 19.97
N VAL A 35 -17.60 19.07 20.58
CA VAL A 35 -16.45 18.25 20.20
C VAL A 35 -16.84 17.33 19.04
N SER A 36 -16.15 17.44 17.91
CA SER A 36 -16.37 16.56 16.76
C SER A 36 -15.56 15.28 16.88
N ARG A 37 -16.23 14.12 16.85
CA ARG A 37 -15.63 12.78 16.85
C ARG A 37 -15.91 12.07 15.54
N GLU A 38 -14.90 11.37 15.02
CA GLU A 38 -15.06 10.49 13.87
C GLU A 38 -15.52 9.11 14.33
N VAL A 39 -16.66 8.66 13.83
CA VAL A 39 -17.18 7.32 14.06
C VAL A 39 -16.56 6.38 13.02
N PRO A 40 -15.85 5.31 13.45
CA PRO A 40 -15.24 4.36 12.55
C PRO A 40 -16.30 3.60 11.72
N ILE A 41 -15.89 3.08 10.57
CA ILE A 41 -16.76 2.30 9.69
C ILE A 41 -17.00 0.93 10.32
N ASP A 42 -18.26 0.60 10.55
CA ASP A 42 -18.67 -0.71 11.04
C ASP A 42 -18.65 -1.74 9.91
N ILE A 43 -17.59 -2.53 9.86
CA ILE A 43 -17.38 -3.55 8.84
C ILE A 43 -18.28 -4.78 9.01
N SER A 44 -19.00 -4.91 10.14
CA SER A 44 -19.96 -6.01 10.35
C SER A 44 -21.20 -5.87 9.47
N GLN A 45 -21.51 -4.66 9.02
CA GLN A 45 -22.66 -4.38 8.15
C GLN A 45 -22.48 -4.94 6.75
N ALA A 46 -23.58 -5.08 6.00
CA ALA A 46 -23.58 -5.55 4.61
C ALA A 46 -22.71 -4.67 3.70
N ASN A 47 -21.91 -5.28 2.82
CA ASN A 47 -20.96 -4.57 1.98
C ASN A 47 -21.67 -3.65 0.96
N PRO A 48 -21.28 -2.35 0.86
CA PRO A 48 -21.92 -1.39 -0.05
C PRO A 48 -21.77 -1.72 -1.54
N ASN A 49 -20.82 -2.60 -1.88
CA ASN A 49 -20.55 -3.04 -3.25
C ASN A 49 -21.52 -4.13 -3.75
N ARG A 50 -22.59 -4.45 -2.99
CA ARG A 50 -23.61 -5.46 -3.33
C ARG A 50 -23.03 -6.86 -3.56
N ALA A 51 -21.87 -7.12 -2.97
CA ALA A 51 -21.17 -8.40 -3.00
C ALA A 51 -20.50 -8.62 -1.65
N GLU A 52 -20.67 -9.81 -1.09
CA GLU A 52 -19.99 -10.23 0.13
C GLU A 52 -18.75 -11.05 -0.24
N TYR A 53 -17.70 -10.87 0.55
CA TYR A 53 -16.41 -11.54 0.33
C TYR A 53 -16.07 -12.37 1.55
N ASP A 54 -15.76 -13.65 1.35
CA ASP A 54 -15.35 -14.51 2.45
C ASP A 54 -13.88 -14.26 2.82
N ASN A 55 -13.02 -14.20 1.82
CA ASN A 55 -11.57 -14.20 1.99
C ASN A 55 -10.95 -12.99 1.28
N LEU A 56 -10.07 -12.28 1.98
CA LEU A 56 -9.27 -11.19 1.44
C LEU A 56 -7.78 -11.55 1.54
N TYR A 57 -7.07 -11.44 0.42
CA TYR A 57 -5.63 -11.70 0.32
C TYR A 57 -4.91 -10.39 0.00
N LEU A 58 -3.96 -10.00 0.85
CA LEU A 58 -3.19 -8.77 0.69
C LEU A 58 -1.73 -9.09 0.41
N ASP A 59 -1.23 -8.56 -0.68
CA ASP A 59 0.21 -8.40 -0.90
C ASP A 59 0.66 -7.15 -0.14
N MET A 60 1.33 -7.35 1.00
CA MET A 60 1.74 -6.27 1.88
C MET A 60 2.81 -5.39 1.23
N ASN A 61 3.67 -5.94 0.38
CA ASN A 61 4.68 -5.12 -0.30
C ASN A 61 4.04 -4.11 -1.27
N ALA A 62 2.92 -4.50 -1.89
CA ALA A 62 2.14 -3.57 -2.71
C ALA A 62 1.52 -2.41 -1.92
N ILE A 63 1.33 -2.56 -0.60
CA ILE A 63 0.85 -1.52 0.33
C ILE A 63 2.02 -0.70 0.90
N VAL A 64 3.10 -1.37 1.32
CA VAL A 64 4.28 -0.73 1.94
C VAL A 64 4.94 0.25 0.97
N HIS A 65 5.06 -0.09 -0.33
CA HIS A 65 5.70 0.78 -1.31
C HIS A 65 5.02 2.16 -1.44
N PRO A 66 3.70 2.27 -1.70
CA PRO A 66 3.00 3.56 -1.70
C PRO A 66 3.01 4.31 -0.36
N CYS A 67 3.06 3.60 0.77
CA CYS A 67 3.06 4.24 2.09
C CYS A 67 4.42 4.84 2.46
N THR A 68 5.52 4.25 1.99
CA THR A 68 6.89 4.77 2.18
C THR A 68 7.24 5.87 1.17
N HIS A 69 6.66 5.82 -0.03
CA HIS A 69 6.94 6.76 -1.12
C HIS A 69 5.64 7.24 -1.79
N PRO A 70 4.80 8.02 -1.09
CA PRO A 70 3.53 8.47 -1.64
C PRO A 70 3.72 9.47 -2.78
N GLU A 71 3.14 9.17 -3.95
CA GLU A 71 3.15 10.12 -5.07
C GLU A 71 2.37 11.38 -4.71
N GLY A 72 3.04 12.54 -4.73
CA GLY A 72 2.42 13.86 -4.50
C GLY A 72 2.14 14.21 -3.04
N ARG A 73 2.75 13.49 -2.08
CA ARG A 73 2.82 13.89 -0.67
C ARG A 73 4.27 13.74 -0.18
N PRO A 74 4.69 14.46 0.85
CA PRO A 74 6.00 14.20 1.45
C PRO A 74 6.06 12.76 1.96
N PRO A 75 7.22 12.09 1.84
CA PRO A 75 7.41 10.78 2.43
C PRO A 75 7.31 10.88 3.97
N PRO A 76 6.85 9.82 4.65
CA PRO A 76 6.87 9.75 6.11
C PRO A 76 8.31 9.86 6.64
N ARG A 77 8.47 10.55 7.77
CA ARG A 77 9.77 10.89 8.34
C ARG A 77 10.33 9.79 9.23
N THR A 78 9.46 8.96 9.79
CA THR A 78 9.83 7.91 10.75
C THR A 78 9.20 6.57 10.37
N GLU A 79 9.82 5.47 10.82
CA GLU A 79 9.23 4.13 10.69
C GLU A 79 7.84 4.06 11.35
N GLU A 80 7.63 4.76 12.47
CA GLU A 80 6.34 4.80 13.16
C GLU A 80 5.24 5.45 12.30
N GLU A 81 5.55 6.56 11.62
CA GLU A 81 4.63 7.18 10.65
C GLU A 81 4.34 6.24 9.47
N MET A 82 5.37 5.52 9.00
CA MET A 82 5.19 4.49 7.95
C MET A 82 4.24 3.38 8.41
N MET A 83 4.41 2.84 9.62
CA MET A 83 3.54 1.80 10.15
C MET A 83 2.09 2.29 10.28
N ARG A 84 1.89 3.51 10.82
CA ARG A 84 0.55 4.12 10.89
C ARG A 84 -0.09 4.28 9.50
N ALA A 85 0.68 4.71 8.50
CA ALA A 85 0.21 4.81 7.13
C ALA A 85 -0.15 3.44 6.53
N ILE A 86 0.64 2.40 6.80
CA ILE A 86 0.37 1.01 6.37
C ILE A 86 -0.92 0.50 7.02
N PHE A 87 -1.12 0.70 8.32
CA PHE A 87 -2.35 0.27 9.01
C PHE A 87 -3.57 1.01 8.49
N ALA A 88 -3.52 2.34 8.37
CA ALA A 88 -4.62 3.12 7.83
C ALA A 88 -4.99 2.70 6.40
N TYR A 89 -4.00 2.37 5.57
CA TYR A 89 -4.26 1.89 4.22
C TYR A 89 -4.86 0.48 4.19
N THR A 90 -4.36 -0.40 5.06
CA THR A 90 -4.89 -1.77 5.22
C THR A 90 -6.34 -1.74 5.70
N GLU A 91 -6.64 -0.91 6.70
CA GLU A 91 -7.99 -0.71 7.23
C GLU A 91 -8.95 -0.15 6.19
N ARG A 92 -8.48 0.81 5.37
CA ARG A 92 -9.29 1.29 4.25
C ARG A 92 -9.64 0.15 3.29
N ILE A 93 -8.70 -0.73 2.96
CA ILE A 93 -8.98 -1.90 2.10
C ILE A 93 -9.98 -2.85 2.76
N VAL A 94 -9.78 -3.17 4.04
CA VAL A 94 -10.69 -4.04 4.78
C VAL A 94 -12.10 -3.42 4.88
N ALA A 95 -12.22 -2.11 5.08
CA ALA A 95 -13.50 -1.41 5.11
C ALA A 95 -14.25 -1.46 3.76
N MET A 96 -13.51 -1.46 2.63
CA MET A 96 -14.08 -1.61 1.30
C MET A 96 -14.57 -3.03 1.00
N ILE A 97 -13.79 -4.05 1.40
CA ILE A 97 -14.05 -5.45 1.03
C ILE A 97 -14.87 -6.20 2.07
N ARG A 98 -14.73 -5.87 3.36
CA ARG A 98 -15.41 -6.50 4.49
C ARG A 98 -15.37 -8.04 4.46
N PRO A 99 -14.17 -8.65 4.57
CA PRO A 99 -14.04 -10.10 4.55
C PRO A 99 -14.81 -10.74 5.72
N ARG A 100 -15.51 -11.85 5.46
CA ARG A 100 -16.36 -12.53 6.47
C ARG A 100 -15.70 -13.71 7.17
N LYS A 101 -14.63 -14.27 6.60
CA LYS A 101 -13.99 -15.48 7.11
C LYS A 101 -12.49 -15.35 7.28
N LEU A 102 -11.79 -14.78 6.29
CA LEU A 102 -10.32 -14.79 6.26
C LEU A 102 -9.75 -13.45 5.79
N LEU A 103 -8.78 -12.93 6.55
CA LEU A 103 -7.82 -11.94 6.10
C LEU A 103 -6.42 -12.59 6.06
N PHE A 104 -5.87 -12.74 4.87
CA PHE A 104 -4.53 -13.25 4.65
C PHE A 104 -3.61 -12.10 4.23
N MET A 105 -2.53 -11.87 4.99
CA MET A 105 -1.52 -10.86 4.70
C MET A 105 -0.20 -11.53 4.35
N ALA A 106 0.25 -11.33 3.12
CA ALA A 106 1.49 -11.88 2.59
C ALA A 106 2.58 -10.79 2.55
N VAL A 107 3.65 -10.99 3.30
CA VAL A 107 4.87 -10.20 3.20
C VAL A 107 5.87 -11.02 2.38
N ASP A 108 6.54 -10.44 1.36
CA ASP A 108 7.50 -11.24 0.57
C ASP A 108 8.59 -11.78 1.50
N GLY A 109 8.86 -13.09 1.39
CA GLY A 109 10.06 -13.74 1.90
C GLY A 109 11.15 -13.87 0.84
N VAL A 110 12.14 -14.74 1.11
CA VAL A 110 13.24 -14.98 0.15
C VAL A 110 12.69 -15.51 -1.17
N ALA A 111 13.10 -14.87 -2.27
CA ALA A 111 12.59 -15.13 -3.62
C ALA A 111 13.53 -16.03 -4.45
N PRO A 112 13.02 -16.72 -5.49
CA PRO A 112 13.84 -17.52 -6.40
C PRO A 112 14.85 -16.68 -7.18
N ARG A 113 15.94 -17.31 -7.62
CA ARG A 113 17.07 -16.65 -8.30
C ARG A 113 16.66 -15.82 -9.52
N ALA A 114 15.66 -16.27 -10.29
CA ALA A 114 15.12 -15.51 -11.42
C ALA A 114 14.47 -14.18 -10.99
N LYS A 115 13.63 -14.21 -9.94
CA LYS A 115 13.00 -13.01 -9.35
C LYS A 115 14.06 -12.12 -8.69
N MET A 116 15.07 -12.71 -8.04
CA MET A 116 16.21 -11.96 -7.48
C MET A 116 16.97 -11.17 -8.56
N ASN A 117 17.26 -11.79 -9.72
CA ASN A 117 17.94 -11.08 -10.82
C ASN A 117 17.08 -9.91 -11.33
N GLN A 118 15.77 -10.11 -11.47
CA GLN A 118 14.85 -9.05 -11.85
C GLN A 118 14.81 -7.91 -10.80
N GLN A 119 14.73 -8.25 -9.51
CA GLN A 119 14.78 -7.26 -8.42
C GLN A 119 16.11 -6.50 -8.43
N ARG A 120 17.25 -7.20 -8.60
CA ARG A 120 18.58 -6.60 -8.69
C ARG A 120 18.67 -5.58 -9.84
N SER A 121 18.24 -5.94 -11.05
CA SER A 121 18.23 -5.03 -12.19
C SER A 121 17.27 -3.84 -12.01
N ARG A 122 16.17 -4.00 -11.26
CA ARG A 122 15.29 -2.87 -10.94
C ARG A 122 15.94 -1.93 -9.92
N ARG A 123 16.51 -2.46 -8.84
CA ARG A 123 17.18 -1.66 -7.80
C ARG A 123 18.36 -0.88 -8.34
N PHE A 124 19.17 -1.51 -9.20
CA PHE A 124 20.30 -0.85 -9.84
C PHE A 124 19.88 0.35 -10.70
N ARG A 125 18.81 0.19 -11.51
CA ARG A 125 18.27 1.29 -12.31
C ARG A 125 17.71 2.41 -11.44
N SER A 126 16.98 2.08 -10.38
CA SER A 126 16.43 3.11 -9.47
C SER A 126 17.53 3.89 -8.74
N ALA A 127 18.63 3.24 -8.37
CA ALA A 127 19.79 3.94 -7.79
C ALA A 127 20.46 4.88 -8.82
N GLN A 128 20.59 4.43 -10.07
CA GLN A 128 21.13 5.27 -11.14
C GLN A 128 20.21 6.48 -11.44
N GLU A 129 18.90 6.25 -11.60
CA GLU A 129 17.91 7.31 -11.81
C GLU A 129 17.87 8.31 -10.65
N ALA A 130 18.07 7.85 -9.40
CA ALA A 130 18.14 8.73 -8.24
C ALA A 130 19.39 9.63 -8.28
N ASN A 131 20.55 9.07 -8.66
CA ASN A 131 21.78 9.83 -8.81
C ASN A 131 21.69 10.87 -9.95
N GLU A 132 21.18 10.46 -11.12
CA GLU A 132 20.95 11.38 -12.25
C GLU A 132 19.99 12.51 -11.87
N LYS A 133 18.92 12.22 -11.13
CA LYS A 133 17.98 13.23 -10.65
C LYS A 133 18.59 14.17 -9.62
N GLN A 134 19.49 13.67 -8.78
CA GLN A 134 20.22 14.50 -7.82
C GLN A 134 21.16 15.46 -8.55
N LEU A 135 21.93 14.96 -9.51
CA LEU A 135 22.84 15.77 -10.32
C LEU A 135 22.10 16.87 -11.10
N LEU A 136 20.98 16.53 -11.74
CA LEU A 136 20.11 17.52 -12.42
C LEU A 136 19.53 18.58 -11.47
N ARG A 137 19.26 18.21 -10.21
CA ARG A 137 18.80 19.16 -9.19
C ARG A 137 19.92 20.09 -8.75
N GLU A 138 21.13 19.57 -8.57
CA GLU A 138 22.31 20.36 -8.22
C GLU A 138 22.67 21.35 -9.33
N GLU A 139 22.66 20.92 -10.59
CA GLU A 139 22.82 21.79 -11.77
C GLU A 139 21.74 22.88 -11.82
N GLY A 140 20.46 22.50 -11.63
CA GLY A 140 19.36 23.48 -11.60
C GLY A 140 19.46 24.48 -10.45
N LYS A 141 19.92 24.05 -9.26
CA LYS A 141 20.21 24.95 -8.13
C LYS A 141 21.34 25.93 -8.48
N ALA A 142 22.43 25.45 -9.08
CA ALA A 142 23.57 26.28 -9.51
C ALA A 142 23.15 27.34 -10.54
N ASP A 143 22.33 26.96 -11.53
CA ASP A 143 21.79 27.89 -12.54
C ASP A 143 20.90 28.98 -11.93
N LEU A 144 20.07 28.64 -10.93
CA LEU A 144 19.21 29.61 -10.23
C LEU A 144 20.02 30.60 -9.39
N ILE A 145 21.06 30.11 -8.70
CA ILE A 145 22.00 30.95 -7.95
C ILE A 145 22.74 31.89 -8.91
N ALA A 146 23.21 31.38 -10.06
CA ALA A 146 23.87 32.20 -11.08
C ALA A 146 22.95 33.28 -11.67
N ARG A 147 21.63 33.04 -11.70
CA ARG A 147 20.60 34.02 -12.11
C ARG A 147 20.17 34.98 -10.99
N GLY A 148 20.80 34.90 -9.81
CA GLY A 148 20.53 35.79 -8.67
C GLY A 148 19.25 35.48 -7.91
N VAL A 149 18.69 34.28 -8.04
CA VAL A 149 17.52 33.84 -7.26
C VAL A 149 17.99 33.30 -5.91
N GLU A 150 17.56 33.93 -4.81
CA GLU A 150 17.77 33.39 -3.46
C GLU A 150 16.93 32.11 -3.27
N LEU A 151 17.62 31.00 -3.02
CA LEU A 151 17.00 29.74 -2.67
C LEU A 151 16.88 29.65 -1.15
N LYS A 152 15.71 29.26 -0.65
CA LYS A 152 15.59 28.82 0.74
C LYS A 152 16.33 27.50 0.91
N GLU A 153 17.07 27.36 2.01
CA GLU A 153 17.59 26.05 2.42
C GLU A 153 16.37 25.15 2.73
N GLU A 154 16.00 24.32 1.77
CA GLU A 154 15.16 23.17 2.08
C GLU A 154 16.04 22.18 2.82
N GLU A 155 15.67 21.82 4.05
CA GLU A 155 16.25 20.66 4.73
C GLU A 155 16.06 19.47 3.79
N GLU A 156 17.15 18.98 3.19
CA GLU A 156 17.15 17.77 2.38
C GLU A 156 16.93 16.59 3.32
N GLU A 157 15.68 16.35 3.70
CA GLU A 157 15.31 15.13 4.40
C GLU A 157 15.61 13.96 3.45
N ALA A 158 16.62 13.17 3.82
CA ALA A 158 17.04 12.01 3.06
C ALA A 158 15.83 11.10 2.82
N ALA A 159 15.50 10.87 1.54
CA ALA A 159 14.43 9.96 1.17
C ALA A 159 14.69 8.59 1.79
N TRP A 160 13.69 8.01 2.45
CA TRP A 160 13.84 6.72 3.10
C TRP A 160 14.26 5.64 2.10
N ASP A 161 15.25 4.82 2.45
CA ASP A 161 15.82 3.84 1.54
C ASP A 161 14.84 2.69 1.28
N SER A 162 14.19 2.72 0.11
CA SER A 162 13.28 1.67 -0.35
C SER A 162 13.89 0.25 -0.39
N ASN A 163 15.22 0.13 -0.40
CA ASN A 163 15.88 -1.18 -0.32
C ASN A 163 15.67 -1.87 1.03
N GLN A 164 15.24 -1.14 2.06
CA GLN A 164 14.85 -1.72 3.33
C GLN A 164 13.60 -2.62 3.22
N ILE A 165 12.82 -2.52 2.13
CA ILE A 165 11.73 -3.45 1.79
C ILE A 165 12.32 -4.72 1.15
N THR A 166 13.10 -5.46 1.94
CA THR A 166 13.74 -6.72 1.55
C THR A 166 13.72 -7.68 2.72
N PRO A 167 13.40 -8.98 2.52
CA PRO A 167 13.55 -9.98 3.56
C PRO A 167 14.92 -9.91 4.25
N GLY A 168 14.93 -9.99 5.58
CA GLY A 168 16.15 -9.98 6.39
C GLY A 168 16.60 -8.59 6.89
N THR A 169 15.92 -7.51 6.53
CA THR A 169 16.20 -6.17 7.09
C THR A 169 15.51 -5.98 8.46
N PRO A 170 16.05 -5.12 9.34
CA PRO A 170 15.40 -4.78 10.61
C PRO A 170 13.96 -4.26 10.41
N PHE A 171 13.75 -3.43 9.40
CA PHE A 171 12.43 -2.88 9.04
C PHE A 171 11.39 -3.98 8.81
N MET A 172 11.71 -5.05 8.06
CA MET A 172 10.76 -6.13 7.79
C MET A 172 10.42 -6.95 9.04
N SER A 173 11.37 -7.10 9.96
CA SER A 173 11.12 -7.72 11.27
C SER A 173 10.20 -6.85 12.13
N SER A 174 10.45 -5.54 12.17
CA SER A 174 9.59 -4.57 12.85
C SER A 174 8.18 -4.55 12.26
N LEU A 175 8.06 -4.57 10.92
CA LEU A 175 6.78 -4.64 10.21
C LEU A 175 5.98 -5.91 10.58
N ALA A 176 6.64 -7.07 10.60
CA ALA A 176 5.99 -8.32 10.96
C ALA A 176 5.49 -8.31 12.42
N ALA A 177 6.29 -7.77 13.35
CA ALA A 177 5.89 -7.62 14.75
C ALA A 177 4.71 -6.65 14.89
N ALA A 178 4.77 -5.51 14.19
CA ALA A 178 3.74 -4.49 14.21
C ALA A 178 2.41 -5.01 13.63
N LEU A 179 2.45 -5.77 12.53
CA LEU A 179 1.26 -6.41 11.94
C LEU A 179 0.63 -7.44 12.89
N ARG A 180 1.44 -8.24 13.59
CA ARG A 180 0.94 -9.19 14.59
C ARG A 180 0.25 -8.47 15.75
N TYR A 181 0.87 -7.41 16.27
CA TYR A 181 0.28 -6.59 17.31
C TYR A 181 -1.05 -5.97 16.85
N TRP A 182 -1.06 -5.35 15.67
CA TRP A 182 -2.25 -4.75 15.07
C TRP A 182 -3.39 -5.76 14.88
N ALA A 183 -3.08 -6.97 14.40
CA ALA A 183 -4.10 -8.02 14.25
C ALA A 183 -4.76 -8.39 15.58
N VAL A 184 -3.97 -8.55 16.65
CA VAL A 184 -4.49 -8.83 17.99
C VAL A 184 -5.31 -7.67 18.55
N GLU A 185 -4.85 -6.44 18.34
CA GLU A 185 -5.57 -5.23 18.74
C GLU A 185 -6.94 -5.17 18.06
N ARG A 186 -7.00 -5.39 16.74
CA ARG A 186 -8.25 -5.35 15.97
C ARG A 186 -9.24 -6.43 16.41
N LEU A 187 -8.76 -7.66 16.62
CA LEU A 187 -9.60 -8.77 17.10
C LEU A 187 -10.21 -8.52 18.49
N ASN A 188 -9.52 -7.77 19.35
CA ASN A 188 -9.97 -7.51 20.72
C ASN A 188 -10.88 -6.29 20.83
N ASN A 189 -10.65 -5.26 20.00
CA ASN A 189 -11.29 -3.96 20.17
C ASN A 189 -12.42 -3.67 19.17
N ASP A 190 -12.44 -4.35 18.01
CA ASP A 190 -13.43 -4.09 16.96
C ASP A 190 -14.35 -5.33 16.74
N PRO A 191 -15.64 -5.23 17.11
CA PRO A 191 -16.60 -6.31 16.94
C PRO A 191 -16.71 -6.82 15.49
N GLY A 192 -16.45 -5.97 14.51
CA GLY A 192 -16.48 -6.34 13.09
C GLY A 192 -15.39 -7.34 12.68
N TRP A 193 -14.37 -7.53 13.53
CA TRP A 193 -13.24 -8.43 13.26
C TRP A 193 -13.33 -9.74 14.00
N LYS A 194 -14.23 -9.86 14.98
CA LYS A 194 -14.30 -11.00 15.92
C LYS A 194 -14.37 -12.36 15.22
N ASP A 195 -15.10 -12.45 14.11
CA ASP A 195 -15.32 -13.70 13.37
C ASP A 195 -14.35 -13.89 12.20
N ILE A 196 -13.41 -12.97 12.00
CA ILE A 196 -12.43 -13.01 10.90
C ILE A 196 -11.16 -13.74 11.38
N LYS A 197 -10.78 -14.80 10.68
CA LYS A 197 -9.47 -15.41 10.85
C LYS A 197 -8.40 -14.54 10.20
N ILE A 198 -7.39 -14.11 10.95
CA ILE A 198 -6.26 -13.35 10.41
C ILE A 198 -5.03 -14.27 10.30
N ILE A 199 -4.43 -14.35 9.12
CA ILE A 199 -3.19 -15.09 8.85
C ILE A 199 -2.15 -14.11 8.33
N ILE A 200 -0.98 -14.07 8.98
CA ILE A 200 0.17 -13.27 8.55
C ILE A 200 1.27 -14.24 8.11
N SER A 201 1.60 -14.22 6.82
CA SER A 201 2.78 -14.89 6.27
C SER A 201 3.92 -13.89 6.23
N ASP A 202 4.84 -13.96 7.19
CA ASP A 202 5.95 -13.02 7.29
C ASP A 202 7.15 -13.41 6.40
N ALA A 203 8.14 -12.52 6.34
CA ALA A 203 9.33 -12.68 5.49
C ALA A 203 10.28 -13.81 5.94
N SER A 204 10.06 -14.42 7.11
CA SER A 204 10.84 -15.57 7.60
C SER A 204 10.46 -16.87 6.89
N VAL A 205 9.31 -16.87 6.22
CA VAL A 205 8.83 -17.95 5.37
C VAL A 205 9.41 -17.82 3.96
N PRO A 206 10.10 -18.84 3.42
CA PRO A 206 10.52 -18.86 2.03
C PRO A 206 9.30 -18.72 1.08
N GLY A 207 9.34 -17.75 0.17
CA GLY A 207 8.15 -17.20 -0.50
C GLY A 207 7.37 -18.15 -1.43
N GLU A 208 7.87 -19.36 -1.71
CA GLU A 208 7.20 -20.34 -2.59
C GLU A 208 6.59 -21.54 -1.85
N GLU A 209 6.81 -21.74 -0.55
CA GLU A 209 6.35 -22.94 0.15
C GLU A 209 4.97 -22.80 0.83
N TYR A 210 4.53 -21.59 1.19
CA TYR A 210 3.28 -21.42 1.95
C TYR A 210 2.00 -21.56 1.13
N VAL A 211 2.02 -21.19 -0.16
CA VAL A 211 0.87 -21.37 -1.06
C VAL A 211 0.58 -22.87 -1.29
N ALA A 212 1.60 -23.73 -1.22
CA ALA A 212 1.45 -25.17 -1.37
C ALA A 212 1.03 -25.89 -0.07
N ASN A 213 1.57 -25.52 1.10
CA ASN A 213 1.39 -26.29 2.34
C ASN A 213 0.07 -26.05 3.10
N GLN A 214 -0.67 -24.97 2.83
CA GLN A 214 -1.92 -24.65 3.54
C GLN A 214 -3.21 -24.96 2.73
N GLY A 215 -3.09 -25.61 1.56
CA GLY A 215 -4.24 -25.94 0.71
C GLY A 215 -4.99 -24.72 0.17
N ILE A 216 -4.38 -23.53 0.22
CA ILE A 216 -4.88 -22.34 -0.45
C ILE A 216 -4.66 -22.57 -1.94
N SER A 217 -5.75 -22.79 -2.69
CA SER A 217 -5.66 -22.96 -4.15
C SER A 217 -4.77 -21.87 -4.74
N ARG A 218 -3.87 -22.25 -5.65
CA ARG A 218 -3.10 -21.30 -6.48
C ARG A 218 -4.01 -20.27 -7.18
N ASP A 219 -5.29 -20.58 -7.33
CA ASP A 219 -6.32 -19.72 -7.92
C ASP A 219 -6.83 -18.62 -6.97
N SER A 220 -6.60 -18.75 -5.65
CA SER A 220 -7.13 -17.82 -4.63
C SER A 220 -6.23 -16.60 -4.40
N VAL A 221 -4.95 -16.66 -4.79
CA VAL A 221 -3.96 -15.59 -4.57
C VAL A 221 -3.80 -14.76 -5.82
N TRP A 222 -4.84 -14.03 -6.20
CA TRP A 222 -4.74 -12.95 -7.19
C TRP A 222 -5.87 -11.96 -6.97
N LEU A 223 -5.60 -10.81 -6.33
CA LEU A 223 -6.10 -9.48 -6.71
C LEU A 223 -5.65 -8.39 -5.72
N LEU A 224 -5.50 -7.18 -6.26
CA LEU A 224 -5.42 -5.86 -5.58
C LEU A 224 -4.07 -5.33 -5.05
N GLY A 225 -2.94 -5.72 -5.63
CA GLY A 225 -1.67 -4.98 -5.41
C GLY A 225 -1.45 -3.76 -6.34
N HIS A 226 -2.01 -3.75 -7.55
CA HIS A 226 -1.63 -2.76 -8.57
C HIS A 226 -2.76 -1.90 -9.15
N GLN A 227 -4.02 -2.20 -8.82
CA GLN A 227 -5.19 -1.44 -9.29
C GLN A 227 -5.31 -0.04 -8.64
N MET A 228 -4.71 0.20 -7.49
CA MET A 228 -4.85 1.46 -6.74
C MET A 228 -4.04 2.64 -7.31
N ARG A 229 -2.93 2.40 -8.03
CA ARG A 229 -2.14 3.49 -8.64
C ARG A 229 -2.89 4.20 -9.78
N THR A 230 -3.79 3.50 -10.46
CA THR A 230 -4.52 4.06 -11.62
C THR A 230 -5.76 4.87 -11.20
N LEU A 231 -6.33 4.62 -10.02
CA LEU A 231 -7.47 5.38 -9.49
C LEU A 231 -7.11 6.86 -9.19
N ARG A 232 -5.85 7.15 -8.81
CA ARG A 232 -5.39 8.53 -8.60
C ARG A 232 -5.26 9.35 -9.89
N LEU A 233 -5.05 8.72 -11.05
CA LEU A 233 -4.91 9.45 -12.32
C LEU A 233 -6.24 9.97 -12.86
N ASN A 234 -7.37 9.32 -12.55
CA ASN A 234 -8.70 9.77 -12.99
C ASN A 234 -9.28 10.91 -12.13
N LEU A 235 -8.88 11.02 -10.85
CA LEU A 235 -9.30 12.11 -9.97
C LEU A 235 -8.65 13.47 -10.31
N LYS A 236 -7.54 13.50 -11.06
CA LYS A 236 -6.93 14.75 -11.54
C LYS A 236 -7.55 15.29 -12.83
N ARG A 237 -8.26 14.47 -13.62
CA ARG A 237 -8.92 14.92 -14.86
C ARG A 237 -10.33 15.49 -14.63
N SER A 238 -10.96 15.24 -13.48
CA SER A 238 -12.30 15.74 -13.18
C SER A 238 -12.35 17.08 -12.42
N ARG A 239 -11.20 17.75 -12.24
CA ARG A 239 -11.10 19.05 -11.53
C ARG A 239 -10.67 20.22 -12.42
N THR A 240 -10.69 20.07 -13.74
CA THR A 240 -10.41 21.15 -14.70
C THR A 240 -11.50 21.29 -15.76
N SER A 241 -12.76 21.20 -15.33
CA SER A 241 -13.92 21.53 -16.17
C SER A 241 -15.08 22.02 -15.31
N SER A 242 -14.90 23.19 -14.71
CA SER A 242 -15.96 24.14 -14.35
C SER A 242 -15.35 25.53 -14.33
#